data_AF-A0A7X8EWK1-F1
#
_entry.id   AF-A0A7X8EWK1-F1
#
_cell.length_a   1.000
_cell.length_b   1.000
_cell.length_c   1.000
_cell.angle_alpha   90.00
_cell.angle_beta   90.00
_cell.angle_gamma   90.00
#
_symmetry.space_group_name_H-M   'P 1'
#
loop_
_entity.id
_entity.type
_entity.pdbx_description
1 polymer ?
#
loop_
_entity_poly.entity_id
_entity_poly.type
_entity_poly.pdbx_seq_one_letter_code
_entity_poly.pdbx_strand_id
1 'polypeptide(L)'
;MSSVFKFSSLRPALWDVFREGYDFRMLHKDVFGGIIVGIVAIPLSIAFAVASGVKPEQGLITAFVAGLLISLFSGSRVQIGGPTGAFIVILYSI
;
A
#
# COMPACT_ATOMS: atom_id res chain seq x y z
N MET A 1 29.04 2.21 18.85
CA MET A 1 28.86 3.28 17.85
C MET A 1 29.26 2.73 16.48
N SER A 2 28.49 1.79 15.91
CA SER A 2 28.84 1.13 14.64
C SER A 2 27.69 0.26 14.11
N SER A 3 26.67 0.86 13.50
CA SER A 3 25.95 0.22 12.38
C SER A 3 25.17 1.26 11.59
N VAL A 4 25.93 2.24 11.09
CA VAL A 4 25.47 3.24 10.14
C VAL A 4 25.40 2.52 8.78
N PHE A 5 24.19 2.39 8.23
CA PHE A 5 23.83 1.82 6.92
C PHE A 5 24.14 0.33 6.64
N LYS A 6 23.17 -0.54 6.98
CA LYS A 6 23.00 -1.84 6.28
C LYS A 6 22.50 -1.56 4.86
N PHE A 7 23.38 -1.51 3.87
CA PHE A 7 23.01 -1.52 2.44
C PHE A 7 22.37 -2.85 1.97
N SER A 8 22.15 -3.80 2.88
CA SER A 8 21.49 -5.09 2.65
C SER A 8 19.95 -5.02 2.63
N SER A 9 19.35 -3.84 2.83
CA SER A 9 17.91 -3.65 3.06
C SER A 9 17.08 -3.19 1.85
N LEU A 10 17.64 -3.16 0.64
CA LEU A 10 16.88 -2.97 -0.62
C LEU A 10 16.19 -4.26 -1.08
N ARG A 11 15.94 -5.20 -0.16
CA ARG A 11 15.24 -6.44 -0.47
C ARG A 11 13.75 -6.22 -0.19
N PRO A 12 12.86 -6.45 -1.17
CA PRO A 12 11.44 -6.42 -0.91
C PRO A 12 11.11 -7.49 0.14
N ALA A 13 10.21 -7.18 1.07
CA ALA A 13 9.79 -8.11 2.13
C ALA A 13 9.23 -9.41 1.56
N LEU A 14 8.73 -9.38 0.31
CA LEU A 14 8.32 -10.55 -0.45
C LEU A 14 9.43 -11.62 -0.56
N TRP A 15 10.69 -11.19 -0.69
CA TRP A 15 11.85 -12.08 -0.77
C TRP A 15 12.13 -12.78 0.57
N ASP A 16 11.90 -12.09 1.68
CA ASP A 16 12.07 -12.66 3.01
C ASP A 16 10.95 -13.64 3.34
N VAL A 17 9.71 -13.34 2.93
CA VAL A 17 8.55 -14.25 3.07
C VAL A 17 8.76 -15.53 2.26
N PHE A 18 9.29 -15.43 1.04
CA PHE A 18 9.57 -16.60 0.21
C PHE A 18 10.67 -17.49 0.80
N ARG A 19 11.65 -16.89 1.51
CA ARG A 19 12.74 -17.65 2.18
C ARG A 19 12.32 -18.29 3.50
N GLU A 20 11.46 -17.64 4.27
CA GLU A 20 11.02 -18.14 5.59
C GLU A 20 9.93 -19.20 5.50
N GLY A 21 9.29 -19.34 4.33
CA GLY A 21 8.19 -20.25 4.11
C GLY A 21 6.85 -19.60 4.43
N TYR A 22 5.91 -19.72 3.51
CA TYR A 22 4.58 -19.13 3.61
C TYR A 22 3.53 -20.23 3.84
N ASP A 23 2.91 -20.23 5.02
CA ASP A 23 1.92 -21.23 5.42
C ASP A 23 0.48 -20.79 5.12
N PHE A 24 -0.43 -21.76 4.97
CA PHE A 24 -1.85 -21.54 4.70
C PHE A 24 -2.54 -20.68 5.78
N ARG A 25 -2.08 -20.76 7.04
CA ARG A 25 -2.58 -19.89 8.12
C ARG A 25 -2.22 -18.42 7.89
N MET A 26 -1.04 -18.15 7.33
CA MET A 26 -0.61 -16.78 7.01
C MET A 26 -1.43 -16.25 5.83
N LEU A 27 -1.64 -17.05 4.78
CA LEU A 27 -2.54 -16.73 3.68
C LEU A 27 -3.95 -16.35 4.18
N HIS A 28 -4.51 -17.15 5.08
CA HIS A 28 -5.83 -16.86 5.63
C HIS A 28 -5.83 -15.50 6.35
N LYS A 29 -4.84 -15.21 7.19
CA LYS A 29 -4.76 -13.92 7.89
C LYS A 29 -4.56 -12.75 6.93
N ASP A 30 -3.74 -12.91 5.91
CA ASP A 30 -3.46 -11.87 4.91
C ASP A 30 -4.68 -11.59 4.03
N VAL A 31 -5.45 -12.61 3.65
CA VAL A 31 -6.70 -12.45 2.88
C VAL A 31 -7.74 -11.69 3.70
N PHE A 32 -7.97 -12.09 4.96
CA PHE A 32 -8.93 -11.38 5.82
C PHE A 32 -8.48 -9.94 6.11
N GLY A 33 -7.19 -9.73 6.37
CA GLY A 33 -6.61 -8.40 6.52
C GLY A 33 -6.79 -7.55 5.26
N GLY A 34 -6.49 -8.11 4.09
CA GLY A 34 -6.64 -7.45 2.79
C GLY A 34 -8.09 -7.07 2.47
N ILE A 35 -9.06 -7.93 2.80
CA ILE A 35 -10.49 -7.63 2.63
C ILE A 35 -10.90 -6.44 3.50
N ILE A 36 -10.55 -6.45 4.79
CA ILE A 36 -10.88 -5.36 5.72
C ILE A 36 -10.27 -4.05 5.23
N VAL A 37 -9.00 -4.07 4.86
CA VAL A 37 -8.28 -2.91 4.34
C VAL A 37 -8.91 -2.43 3.03
N GLY A 38 -9.28 -3.33 2.12
CA GLY A 38 -9.93 -3.00 0.85
C GLY A 38 -11.27 -2.29 1.05
N ILE A 39 -12.10 -2.78 1.99
CA ILE A 39 -13.40 -2.16 2.33
C ILE A 39 -13.20 -0.72 2.82
N VAL A 40 -12.16 -0.46 3.62
CA VAL A 40 -11.84 0.90 4.11
C VAL A 40 -11.22 1.78 3.01
N ALA A 41 -10.42 1.20 2.12
CA ALA A 41 -9.71 1.93 1.07
C ALA A 41 -10.64 2.47 -0.03
N ILE A 42 -11.72 1.75 -0.37
CA ILE A 42 -12.69 2.18 -1.38
C ILE A 42 -13.29 3.57 -1.07
N PRO A 43 -13.99 3.79 0.06
CA PRO A 43 -14.56 5.10 0.37
C PRO A 43 -13.49 6.17 0.56
N LEU A 44 -12.33 5.82 1.13
CA LEU A 44 -11.22 6.74 1.34
C LEU A 44 -10.68 7.29 0.00
N SER A 45 -10.47 6.41 -0.99
CA SER A 45 -9.97 6.81 -2.31
C SER A 45 -10.95 7.69 -3.08
N ILE A 46 -12.26 7.44 -2.95
CA ILE A 46 -13.32 8.26 -3.55
C ILE A 46 -13.33 9.64 -2.89
N ALA A 47 -13.28 9.70 -1.55
CA ALA A 47 -13.25 10.95 -0.81
C ALA A 47 -12.04 11.81 -1.22
N PHE A 48 -10.87 11.19 -1.39
CA PHE A 48 -9.65 11.88 -1.79
C PHE A 48 -9.68 12.37 -3.24
N ALA A 49 -10.27 11.60 -4.16
CA ALA A 49 -10.49 12.05 -5.54
C ALA A 49 -11.36 13.30 -5.59
N VAL A 50 -12.51 13.27 -4.92
CA VAL A 50 -13.43 14.41 -4.89
C VAL A 50 -12.79 15.62 -4.21
N ALA A 51 -12.05 15.42 -3.11
CA ALA A 51 -11.34 16.49 -2.42
C ALA A 51 -10.20 17.10 -3.27
N SER A 52 -9.66 16.34 -4.22
CA SER A 52 -8.61 16.83 -5.15
C SER A 52 -9.20 17.45 -6.44
N GLY A 53 -10.52 17.56 -6.56
CA GLY A 53 -11.17 18.12 -7.76
C GLY A 53 -11.20 17.18 -8.98
N VAL A 54 -10.82 15.91 -8.82
CA VAL A 54 -10.80 14.90 -9.89
C VAL A 54 -12.00 13.95 -9.81
N LYS A 55 -12.22 13.16 -10.87
CA LYS A 55 -13.35 12.23 -10.89
C LYS A 55 -13.11 11.03 -9.94
N PRO A 56 -14.15 10.49 -9.27
CA PRO A 56 -14.03 9.36 -8.35
C PRO A 56 -13.32 8.13 -8.92
N GLU A 57 -13.51 7.85 -10.22
CA GLU A 57 -12.90 6.70 -10.90
C GLU A 57 -11.37 6.80 -10.90
N GLN A 58 -10.82 8.01 -10.96
CA GLN A 58 -9.38 8.24 -10.92
C GLN A 58 -8.80 7.89 -9.54
N GLY A 59 -9.52 8.19 -8.46
CA GLY A 59 -9.11 7.80 -7.10
C GLY A 59 -9.05 6.28 -6.93
N LEU A 60 -10.07 5.58 -7.43
CA LEU A 60 -10.17 4.13 -7.36
C LEU A 60 -9.05 3.44 -8.15
N ILE A 61 -8.82 3.86 -9.39
CA ILE A 61 -7.76 3.29 -10.25
C ILE A 61 -6.39 3.52 -9.59
N THR A 62 -6.14 4.73 -9.09
CA THR A 62 -4.87 5.06 -8.45
C THR A 62 -4.64 4.24 -7.18
N ALA A 63 -5.66 4.08 -6.34
CA ALA A 63 -5.58 3.26 -5.14
C ALA A 63 -5.29 1.78 -5.46
N PHE A 64 -5.94 1.24 -6.49
CA PHE A 64 -5.70 -0.14 -6.93
C PHE A 64 -4.28 -0.35 -7.45
N VAL A 65 -3.82 0.50 -8.37
CA VAL A 65 -2.47 0.40 -8.95
C VAL A 65 -1.39 0.62 -7.89
N ALA A 66 -1.55 1.63 -7.04
CA ALA A 66 -0.61 1.90 -5.95
C ALA A 66 -0.57 0.74 -4.94
N GLY A 67 -1.72 0.17 -4.57
CA GLY A 67 -1.80 -0.98 -3.68
C GLY A 67 -1.07 -2.20 -4.23
N LEU A 68 -1.23 -2.51 -5.52
CA LEU A 68 -0.52 -3.60 -6.18
C LEU A 68 1.00 -3.37 -6.23
N LEU A 69 1.43 -2.18 -6.67
CA LEU A 69 2.86 -1.87 -6.77
C LEU A 69 3.53 -1.89 -5.39
N ILE A 70 2.89 -1.31 -4.38
CA ILE A 70 3.43 -1.28 -3.02
C ILE A 70 3.45 -2.68 -2.43
N SER A 71 2.42 -3.51 -2.64
CA SER A 71 2.45 -4.90 -2.18
C SER A 71 3.62 -5.72 -2.77
N LEU A 72 3.97 -5.48 -4.04
CA LEU A 72 5.07 -6.18 -4.72
C LEU A 72 6.45 -5.66 -4.34
N PHE A 73 6.61 -4.34 -4.17
CA PHE A 73 7.92 -3.69 -3.98
C PHE A 73 8.18 -3.20 -2.54
N SER A 74 7.24 -3.39 -1.61
CA SER A 74 7.38 -2.94 -0.22
C SER A 74 8.49 -3.69 0.52
N GLY A 75 9.26 -2.96 1.33
CA GLY A 75 10.23 -3.51 2.29
C GLY A 75 9.61 -3.96 3.61
N SER A 76 8.28 -3.82 3.78
CA SER A 76 7.55 -4.22 4.99
C SER A 76 6.39 -5.17 4.66
N ARG A 77 6.18 -6.16 5.54
CA ARG A 77 5.17 -7.24 5.40
C ARG A 77 3.73 -6.76 5.58
N VAL A 78 3.53 -5.59 6.20
CA VAL A 78 2.19 -5.08 6.58
C VAL A 78 1.97 -3.65 6.10
N GLN A 79 2.76 -3.19 5.13
CA GLN A 79 2.62 -1.83 4.61
C GLN A 79 1.48 -1.76 3.60
N ILE A 80 0.54 -0.87 3.87
CA ILE A 80 -0.61 -0.60 3.01
C ILE A 80 -0.32 0.68 2.24
N GLY A 81 -0.38 0.59 0.92
CA GLY A 81 -0.13 1.68 0.00
C GLY A 81 -1.40 2.22 -0.62
N GLY A 82 -1.57 3.55 -0.68
CA GLY A 82 -2.73 4.19 -1.30
C GLY A 82 -2.60 5.71 -1.39
N PRO A 83 -3.59 6.40 -2.00
CA PRO A 83 -3.62 7.86 -2.06
C PRO A 83 -3.62 8.42 -0.63
N THR A 84 -2.67 9.30 -0.33
CA THR A 84 -2.48 9.86 1.01
C THR A 84 -3.16 11.22 1.11
N GLY A 85 -3.89 11.48 2.20
CA GLY A 85 -4.59 12.75 2.40
C GLY A 85 -3.69 13.99 2.30
N ALA A 86 -2.43 13.87 2.70
CA ALA A 86 -1.43 14.93 2.58
C ALA A 86 -1.17 15.37 1.12
N PHE A 87 -1.41 14.49 0.14
CA PHE A 87 -1.18 14.78 -1.27
C PHE A 87 -2.34 15.54 -1.94
N ILE A 88 -3.53 15.51 -1.33
CA ILE A 88 -4.74 16.16 -1.86
C ILE A 88 -4.54 17.66 -2.04
N VAL A 89 -3.90 18.33 -1.06
CA VAL A 89 -3.68 19.79 -1.09
C VAL A 89 -2.81 20.20 -2.28
N ILE A 90 -1.87 19.33 -2.67
CA ILE A 90 -0.98 19.56 -3.83
C ILE A 90 -1.75 19.37 -5.14
N LEU A 91 -2.62 18.36 -5.21
CA LEU A 91 -3.41 18.07 -6.40
C LEU A 91 -4.57 19.06 -6.61
N TYR A 92 -5.17 19.56 -5.53
CA TYR A 92 -6.28 20.52 -5.60
C TYR A 92 -5.88 21.84 -6.27
N SER A 93 -4.59 22.18 -6.26
CA SER A 93 -4.10 23.41 -6.90
C SER A 93 -3.75 23.29 -8.38
N ILE A 94 -3.91 22.10 -8.97
CA ILE A 94 -3.63 21.80 -10.39
C ILE A 94 -4.94 21.68 -11.15
#